data_AF-A0A101R292-F1
#
_entry.id   AF-A0A101R292-F1
#
_cell.length_a   1.000
_cell.length_b   1.000
_cell.length_c   1.000
_cell.angle_alpha   90.00
_cell.angle_beta   90.00
_cell.angle_gamma   90.00
#
_symmetry.space_group_name_H-M   'P 1'
#
loop_
_entity.id
_entity.type
_entity.pdbx_description
1 polymer ?
#
loop_
_entity_poly.entity_id
_entity_poly.type
_entity_poly.pdbx_seq_one_letter_code
_entity_poly.pdbx_strand_id
1 'polypeptide(L)'
;MTATTEARTRSGRLMLNKVPEVTIWFWVIKILCTTVGESFADWINMKLGVGLVNTAWIFTAVFVVVLAVQLRLKRYVPFPYWLTVVVVSVTGTLYTDILTDQLNVPLWISSAVFSVLLAAVFGVWWARERTLSIHSVTTLPRESFYWLAVLVTFALGTATGDWTLELTGWSPGASVLLPLGLIAAITALWKFGANPVLSFWLAYILTRPLGANIGDWLASPKVAQLWAHSQPHVGPAPEEDNTSAVQMAPGQAVKKFPPAEVAALKTLASTSLKDARSGNETGAHAAAQKLRDLWDADQASLQPLDQTGWTSIDAQMDKMLKTFGIDHSNPPMSPAQQEKELNALLTDMG
;
A
#
# COMPACT_ATOMS: atom_id res chain seq x y z
N MET A 1 7.34 -61.67 34.40
CA MET A 1 7.21 -60.96 33.11
C MET A 1 5.90 -60.20 33.12
N THR A 2 5.96 -58.94 33.54
CA THR A 2 4.78 -58.06 33.70
C THR A 2 4.95 -56.93 32.70
N ALA A 3 4.15 -56.95 31.64
CA ALA A 3 4.14 -55.93 30.62
C ALA A 3 3.45 -54.67 31.17
N THR A 4 4.23 -53.62 31.40
CA THR A 4 3.73 -52.27 31.69
C THR A 4 3.13 -51.66 30.43
N THR A 5 1.81 -51.53 30.40
CA THR A 5 1.06 -50.73 29.43
C THR A 5 1.45 -49.26 29.59
N GLU A 6 2.21 -48.73 28.63
CA GLU A 6 2.48 -47.29 28.53
C GLU A 6 1.17 -46.53 28.29
N ALA A 7 0.77 -45.75 29.29
CA ALA A 7 -0.34 -44.82 29.20
C ALA A 7 -0.02 -43.73 28.15
N ARG A 8 -0.63 -43.87 26.97
CA ARG A 8 -0.67 -42.87 25.90
C ARG A 8 -1.57 -41.70 26.31
N THR A 9 -1.17 -40.91 27.31
CA THR A 9 -1.89 -39.72 27.79
C THR A 9 -1.14 -38.43 27.45
N ARG A 10 -1.19 -38.01 26.19
CA ARG A 10 -0.79 -36.64 25.77
C ARG A 10 -1.52 -36.14 24.50
N SER A 11 -2.84 -36.32 24.41
CA SER A 11 -3.62 -35.73 23.29
C SER A 11 -4.95 -35.06 23.69
N GLY A 12 -5.34 -35.08 24.98
CA GLY A 12 -6.68 -34.64 25.39
C GLY A 12 -6.85 -33.22 25.95
N ARG A 13 -5.81 -32.38 26.02
CA ARG A 13 -5.86 -31.12 26.80
C ARG A 13 -5.74 -29.80 26.00
N LEU A 14 -5.86 -29.84 24.66
CA LEU A 14 -5.69 -28.66 23.79
C LEU A 14 -6.99 -28.15 23.10
N MET A 15 -8.18 -28.65 23.46
CA MET A 15 -9.44 -28.30 22.76
C MET A 15 -10.34 -27.27 23.49
N LEU A 16 -9.75 -26.32 24.22
CA LEU A 16 -10.49 -25.23 24.89
C LEU A 16 -10.06 -23.82 24.48
N ASN A 17 -9.16 -23.69 23.50
CA ASN A 17 -8.76 -22.39 22.98
C ASN A 17 -9.51 -22.08 21.68
N LYS A 18 -10.11 -20.89 21.58
CA LYS A 18 -10.80 -20.41 20.37
C LYS A 18 -9.84 -19.90 19.29
N VAL A 19 -8.54 -19.85 19.60
CA VAL A 19 -7.50 -19.31 18.73
C VAL A 19 -6.62 -20.46 18.23
N PRO A 20 -6.21 -20.47 16.94
CA PRO A 20 -5.34 -21.50 16.38
C PRO A 20 -4.07 -21.68 17.21
N GLU A 21 -3.55 -22.92 17.22
CA GLU A 21 -2.21 -23.17 17.72
C GLU A 21 -1.18 -22.35 16.92
N VAL A 22 -0.29 -21.65 17.64
CA VAL A 22 0.77 -20.81 17.06
C VAL A 22 1.86 -21.72 16.48
N THR A 23 1.55 -22.33 15.34
CA THR A 23 2.44 -23.16 14.53
C THR A 23 3.02 -22.35 13.38
N ILE A 24 3.97 -22.91 12.63
CA ILE A 24 4.46 -22.28 11.39
C ILE A 24 3.30 -21.97 10.42
N TRP A 25 2.31 -22.86 10.33
CA TRP A 25 1.14 -22.68 9.47
C TRP A 25 0.28 -21.48 9.89
N PHE A 26 0.18 -21.18 11.18
CA PHE A 26 -0.50 -19.97 11.65
C PHE A 26 0.15 -18.71 11.06
N TRP A 27 1.48 -18.64 11.07
CA TRP A 27 2.21 -17.50 10.53
C TRP A 27 2.09 -17.42 9.00
N VAL A 28 2.19 -18.55 8.30
CA VAL A 28 2.03 -18.59 6.83
C VAL A 28 0.64 -18.13 6.41
N ILE A 29 -0.42 -18.70 6.98
CA ILE A 29 -1.80 -18.34 6.61
C ILE A 29 -2.05 -16.87 6.96
N LYS A 30 -1.53 -16.39 8.09
CA LYS A 30 -1.65 -14.98 8.45
C LYS A 30 -1.01 -14.06 7.43
N ILE A 31 0.23 -14.36 7.01
CA ILE A 31 0.93 -13.55 6.00
C ILE A 31 0.16 -13.59 4.67
N LEU A 32 -0.39 -14.73 4.28
CA LEU A 32 -1.24 -14.80 3.09
C LEU A 32 -2.51 -13.95 3.24
N CYS A 33 -3.17 -13.98 4.40
CA CYS A 33 -4.35 -13.16 4.66
C CYS A 33 -4.05 -11.65 4.69
N THR A 34 -2.88 -11.25 5.18
CA THR A 34 -2.46 -9.85 5.18
C THR A 34 -2.14 -9.39 3.76
N THR A 35 -1.37 -10.16 2.99
CA THR A 35 -1.06 -9.87 1.58
C THR A 35 -2.32 -9.82 0.71
N VAL A 36 -3.23 -10.79 0.84
CA VAL A 36 -4.50 -10.81 0.10
C VAL A 36 -5.38 -9.63 0.49
N GLY A 37 -5.41 -9.27 1.78
CA GLY A 37 -6.20 -8.14 2.25
C GLY A 37 -5.77 -6.80 1.66
N GLU A 38 -4.45 -6.57 1.57
CA GLU A 38 -3.86 -5.38 0.97
C GLU A 38 -4.23 -5.28 -0.51
N SER A 39 -3.82 -6.28 -1.29
CA SER A 39 -4.03 -6.27 -2.73
C SER A 39 -5.52 -6.26 -3.12
N PHE A 40 -6.38 -6.81 -2.27
CA PHE A 40 -7.82 -6.78 -2.50
C PHE A 40 -8.43 -5.41 -2.19
N ALA A 41 -7.97 -4.72 -1.13
CA ALA A 41 -8.37 -3.35 -0.84
C ALA A 41 -8.02 -2.42 -2.01
N ASP A 42 -6.77 -2.50 -2.50
CA ASP A 42 -6.28 -1.71 -3.64
C ASP A 42 -7.06 -2.01 -4.92
N TRP A 43 -7.29 -3.29 -5.19
CA TRP A 43 -8.03 -3.72 -6.37
C TRP A 43 -9.45 -3.18 -6.35
N ILE A 44 -10.13 -3.19 -5.20
CA ILE A 44 -11.47 -2.62 -5.08
C ILE A 44 -11.42 -1.11 -5.30
N ASN A 45 -10.45 -0.42 -4.71
CA ASN A 45 -10.29 1.02 -4.86
C ASN A 45 -10.13 1.41 -6.34
N MET A 46 -9.28 0.69 -7.07
CA MET A 46 -8.98 0.98 -8.48
C MET A 46 -10.07 0.51 -9.47
N LYS A 47 -10.70 -0.66 -9.26
CA LYS A 47 -11.61 -1.26 -10.25
C LYS A 47 -13.08 -0.94 -10.07
N LEU A 48 -13.54 -0.77 -8.83
CA LEU A 48 -14.97 -0.63 -8.57
C LEU A 48 -15.46 0.82 -8.67
N GLY A 49 -14.58 1.83 -8.61
CA GLY A 49 -14.92 3.24 -8.89
C GLY A 49 -16.03 3.85 -8.03
N VAL A 50 -16.50 3.12 -7.01
CA VAL A 50 -17.62 3.49 -6.12
C VAL A 50 -17.21 4.51 -5.04
N GLY A 51 -15.92 4.86 -4.98
CA GLY A 51 -15.32 5.76 -3.99
C GLY A 51 -14.89 5.04 -2.71
N LEU A 52 -13.73 5.43 -2.20
CA LEU A 52 -13.05 4.86 -1.02
C LEU A 52 -13.98 4.72 0.21
N VAL A 53 -14.80 5.74 0.47
CA VAL A 53 -15.72 5.79 1.62
C VAL A 53 -16.87 4.80 1.50
N ASN A 54 -17.46 4.64 0.31
CA ASN A 54 -18.57 3.69 0.11
C ASN A 54 -18.07 2.25 0.24
N THR A 55 -16.89 1.96 -0.28
CA THR A 55 -16.22 0.68 -0.09
C THR A 55 -15.99 0.39 1.39
N ALA A 56 -15.44 1.37 2.13
CA ALA A 56 -15.21 1.23 3.55
C ALA A 56 -16.50 0.94 4.33
N TRP A 57 -17.62 1.61 4.02
CA TRP A 57 -18.90 1.31 4.67
C TRP A 57 -19.40 -0.11 4.41
N ILE A 58 -19.30 -0.59 3.17
CA ILE A 58 -19.70 -1.96 2.81
C ILE A 58 -18.83 -2.97 3.55
N PHE A 59 -17.49 -2.81 3.52
CA PHE A 59 -16.58 -3.71 4.21
C PHE A 59 -16.71 -3.66 5.72
N THR A 60 -17.04 -2.49 6.28
CA THR A 60 -17.35 -2.35 7.71
C THR A 60 -18.62 -3.14 8.06
N ALA A 61 -19.65 -3.08 7.23
CA ALA A 61 -20.86 -3.89 7.44
C ALA A 61 -20.56 -5.39 7.38
N VAL A 62 -19.78 -5.83 6.37
CA VAL A 62 -19.32 -7.22 6.25
C VAL A 62 -18.48 -7.64 7.45
N PHE A 63 -17.56 -6.77 7.90
CA PHE A 63 -16.73 -6.98 9.08
C PHE A 63 -17.59 -7.21 10.33
N VAL A 64 -18.56 -6.34 10.58
CA VAL A 64 -19.46 -6.47 11.73
C VAL A 64 -20.23 -7.79 11.68
N VAL A 65 -20.73 -8.20 10.51
CA VAL A 65 -21.45 -9.47 10.34
C VAL A 65 -20.54 -10.67 10.61
N VAL A 66 -19.36 -10.71 9.98
CA VAL A 66 -18.41 -11.82 10.12
C VAL A 66 -17.86 -11.89 11.54
N LEU A 67 -17.55 -10.75 12.15
CA LEU A 67 -17.14 -10.66 13.56
C LEU A 67 -18.26 -11.15 14.49
N ALA A 68 -19.50 -10.76 14.26
CA ALA A 68 -20.64 -11.23 15.07
C ALA A 68 -20.81 -12.75 14.96
N VAL A 69 -20.63 -13.33 13.78
CA VAL A 69 -20.61 -14.79 13.59
C VAL A 69 -19.46 -15.42 14.38
N GLN A 70 -18.26 -14.85 14.29
CA GLN A 70 -17.08 -15.34 15.01
C GLN A 70 -17.25 -15.29 16.53
N LEU A 71 -17.83 -14.21 17.08
CA LEU A 71 -18.11 -14.07 18.51
C LEU A 71 -19.20 -15.04 19.00
N ARG A 72 -20.14 -15.43 18.13
CA ARG A 72 -21.19 -16.42 18.45
C ARG A 72 -20.66 -17.86 18.49
N LEU A 73 -19.57 -18.16 17.79
CA LEU A 73 -19.01 -19.51 17.77
C LEU A 73 -18.34 -19.85 19.10
N LYS A 74 -18.76 -20.95 19.71
CA LYS A 74 -18.27 -21.41 21.02
C LYS A 74 -16.97 -22.22 20.95
N ARG A 75 -16.50 -22.54 19.73
CA ARG A 75 -15.29 -23.33 19.47
C ARG A 75 -14.51 -22.72 18.32
N TYR A 76 -13.21 -23.00 18.26
CA TYR A 76 -12.38 -22.65 17.11
C TYR A 76 -12.91 -23.34 15.86
N VAL A 77 -13.39 -22.54 14.89
CA VAL A 77 -13.70 -22.99 13.55
C VAL A 77 -12.73 -22.23 12.63
N PRO A 78 -11.83 -22.92 11.91
CA PRO A 78 -10.80 -22.26 11.10
C PRO A 78 -11.36 -21.26 10.09
N PHE A 79 -12.42 -21.64 9.37
CA PHE A 79 -12.93 -20.83 8.27
C PHE A 79 -13.48 -19.46 8.70
N PRO A 80 -14.42 -19.34 9.67
CA PRO A 80 -14.89 -18.05 10.17
C PRO A 80 -13.78 -17.20 10.80
N TYR A 81 -12.82 -17.83 11.49
CA TYR A 81 -11.69 -17.11 12.08
C TYR A 81 -10.83 -16.45 11.00
N TRP A 82 -10.37 -17.21 10.01
CA TRP A 82 -9.53 -16.69 8.93
C TRP A 82 -10.29 -15.73 8.02
N LEU A 83 -11.59 -15.96 7.79
CA LEU A 83 -12.43 -15.01 7.09
C LEU A 83 -12.50 -13.67 7.85
N THR A 84 -12.66 -13.71 9.17
CA THR A 84 -12.63 -12.48 9.99
C THR A 84 -11.29 -11.78 9.86
N VAL A 85 -10.17 -12.52 9.90
CA VAL A 85 -8.82 -11.95 9.73
C VAL A 85 -8.66 -11.27 8.36
N VAL A 86 -9.14 -11.89 7.27
CA VAL A 86 -9.09 -11.29 5.92
C VAL A 86 -9.99 -10.06 5.83
N VAL A 87 -11.20 -10.10 6.37
CA VAL A 87 -12.11 -8.95 6.31
C VAL A 87 -11.59 -7.79 7.15
N VAL A 88 -11.02 -8.08 8.33
CA VAL A 88 -10.34 -7.08 9.16
C VAL A 88 -9.15 -6.47 8.43
N SER A 89 -8.36 -7.28 7.72
CA SER A 89 -7.18 -6.77 7.00
C SER A 89 -7.57 -5.77 5.93
N VAL A 90 -8.56 -6.11 5.10
CA VAL A 90 -9.12 -5.19 4.08
C VAL A 90 -9.69 -3.92 4.72
N THR A 91 -10.47 -4.06 5.79
CA THR A 91 -11.11 -2.91 6.45
C THR A 91 -10.08 -1.98 7.09
N GLY A 92 -9.01 -2.54 7.67
CA GLY A 92 -7.92 -1.77 8.29
C GLY A 92 -7.11 -0.97 7.28
N THR A 93 -6.83 -1.55 6.10
CA THR A 93 -6.20 -0.84 4.97
C THR A 93 -7.07 0.32 4.53
N LEU A 94 -8.35 0.07 4.19
CA LEU A 94 -9.29 1.10 3.75
C LEU A 94 -9.42 2.29 4.72
N TYR A 95 -9.40 2.03 6.04
CA TYR A 95 -9.42 3.13 7.02
C TYR A 95 -8.13 3.95 7.03
N THR A 96 -6.99 3.31 6.83
CA THR A 96 -5.70 3.99 6.73
C THR A 96 -5.69 4.86 5.48
N ASP A 97 -6.12 4.32 4.34
CA ASP A 97 -6.20 5.03 3.07
C ASP A 97 -7.15 6.23 3.14
N ILE A 98 -8.30 6.11 3.84
CA ILE A 98 -9.21 7.26 4.03
C ILE A 98 -8.53 8.39 4.80
N LEU A 99 -7.72 8.05 5.81
CA LEU A 99 -6.99 9.03 6.60
C LEU A 99 -5.87 9.69 5.79
N THR A 100 -5.13 8.92 5.01
CA THR A 100 -3.97 9.44 4.26
C THR A 100 -4.38 10.11 2.97
N ASP A 101 -5.20 9.46 2.16
CA ASP A 101 -5.45 9.87 0.77
C ASP A 101 -6.61 10.86 0.69
N GLN A 102 -7.61 10.71 1.55
CA GLN A 102 -8.79 11.59 1.54
C GLN A 102 -8.66 12.77 2.50
N LEU A 103 -8.14 12.51 3.71
CA LEU A 103 -7.97 13.53 4.74
C LEU A 103 -6.58 14.19 4.70
N ASN A 104 -5.68 13.76 3.80
CA ASN A 104 -4.31 14.28 3.66
C ASN A 104 -3.54 14.27 5.00
N VAL A 105 -3.79 13.28 5.85
CA VAL A 105 -3.08 13.14 7.13
C VAL A 105 -1.73 12.47 6.86
N PRO A 106 -0.60 13.11 7.24
CA PRO A 106 0.72 12.51 7.07
C PRO A 106 0.84 11.13 7.74
N LEU A 107 1.48 10.18 7.05
CA LEU A 107 1.62 8.79 7.47
C LEU A 107 2.29 8.61 8.84
N TRP A 108 3.24 9.49 9.19
CA TRP A 108 3.87 9.49 10.52
C TRP A 108 2.89 9.85 11.64
N ILE A 109 1.91 10.73 11.38
CA ILE A 109 0.85 11.09 12.34
C ILE A 109 -0.08 9.91 12.52
N SER A 110 -0.56 9.32 11.42
CA SER A 110 -1.44 8.14 11.46
C SER A 110 -0.77 6.98 12.22
N SER A 111 0.51 6.71 11.94
CA SER A 111 1.30 5.69 12.64
C SER A 111 1.44 5.99 14.14
N ALA A 112 1.70 7.25 14.52
CA ALA A 112 1.79 7.65 15.92
C ALA A 112 0.44 7.51 16.64
N VAL A 113 -0.65 7.96 16.03
CA VAL A 113 -2.01 7.87 16.58
C VAL A 113 -2.42 6.41 16.76
N PHE A 114 -2.22 5.55 15.75
CA PHE A 114 -2.52 4.13 15.87
C PHE A 114 -1.65 3.42 16.91
N SER A 115 -0.39 3.84 17.08
CA SER A 115 0.50 3.32 18.13
C SER A 115 -0.01 3.66 19.53
N VAL A 116 -0.42 4.91 19.75
CA VAL A 116 -1.00 5.36 21.02
C VAL A 116 -2.34 4.65 21.27
N LEU A 117 -3.18 4.51 20.25
CA LEU A 117 -4.44 3.80 20.33
C LEU A 117 -4.23 2.32 20.70
N LEU A 118 -3.24 1.66 20.07
CA LEU A 118 -2.90 0.28 20.37
C LEU A 118 -2.40 0.13 21.81
N ALA A 119 -1.53 1.03 22.26
CA ALA A 119 -1.04 1.05 23.64
C ALA A 119 -2.20 1.27 24.63
N ALA A 120 -3.16 2.14 24.31
CA ALA A 120 -4.35 2.34 25.12
C ALA A 120 -5.24 1.09 25.17
N VAL A 121 -5.45 0.40 24.04
CA VAL A 121 -6.21 -0.87 23.99
C VAL A 121 -5.54 -1.94 24.86
N PHE A 122 -4.22 -2.11 24.74
CA PHE A 122 -3.49 -3.04 25.60
C PHE A 122 -3.51 -2.63 27.07
N GLY A 123 -3.39 -1.33 27.36
CA GLY A 123 -3.42 -0.79 28.72
C GLY A 123 -4.79 -1.02 29.40
N VAL A 124 -5.88 -0.73 28.70
CA VAL A 124 -7.25 -0.96 29.20
C VAL A 124 -7.51 -2.46 29.36
N TRP A 125 -7.08 -3.29 28.39
CA TRP A 125 -7.23 -4.73 28.48
C TRP A 125 -6.46 -5.30 29.69
N TRP A 126 -5.20 -4.88 29.88
CA TRP A 126 -4.41 -5.30 31.03
C TRP A 126 -4.98 -4.79 32.35
N ALA A 127 -5.50 -3.55 32.40
CA ALA A 127 -6.13 -3.00 33.61
C ALA A 127 -7.38 -3.79 34.02
N ARG A 128 -8.18 -4.24 33.03
CA ARG A 128 -9.44 -4.95 33.26
C ARG A 128 -9.27 -6.44 33.52
N GLU A 129 -8.32 -7.09 32.83
CA GLU A 129 -8.21 -8.56 32.85
C GLU A 129 -6.89 -9.06 33.43
N ARG A 130 -5.90 -8.19 33.64
CA ARG A 130 -4.55 -8.49 34.17
C ARG A 130 -3.80 -9.58 33.40
N THR A 131 -4.24 -9.89 32.17
CA THR A 131 -3.60 -10.85 31.27
C THR A 131 -3.72 -10.35 29.83
N LEU A 132 -2.62 -10.46 29.09
CA LEU A 132 -2.56 -10.25 27.64
C LEU A 132 -2.47 -11.60 26.89
N SER A 133 -2.73 -12.71 27.61
CA SER A 133 -2.57 -14.07 27.10
C SER A 133 -3.77 -14.51 26.28
N ILE A 134 -3.47 -14.89 25.04
CA ILE A 134 -4.39 -15.38 24.01
C ILE A 134 -4.96 -16.77 24.37
N HIS A 135 -4.34 -17.48 25.30
CA HIS A 135 -4.79 -18.81 25.74
C HIS A 135 -5.99 -18.79 26.70
N SER A 136 -6.46 -17.60 27.10
CA SER A 136 -7.55 -17.43 28.08
C SER A 136 -8.74 -16.63 27.54
N VAL A 137 -8.91 -16.62 26.21
CA VAL A 137 -9.98 -15.90 25.52
C VAL A 137 -11.26 -16.76 25.51
N THR A 138 -11.96 -16.78 26.64
CA THR A 138 -13.19 -17.57 26.84
C THR A 138 -14.43 -16.74 27.12
N THR A 139 -14.29 -15.43 27.33
CA THR A 139 -15.40 -14.51 27.63
C THR A 139 -15.51 -13.42 26.57
N LEU A 140 -16.75 -12.96 26.31
CA LEU A 140 -17.05 -11.93 25.31
C LEU A 140 -16.20 -10.64 25.48
N PRO A 141 -15.92 -10.14 26.70
CA PRO A 141 -15.05 -8.98 26.87
C PRO A 141 -13.62 -9.19 26.34
N ARG A 142 -12.99 -10.35 26.64
CA ARG A 142 -11.61 -10.62 26.16
C ARG A 142 -11.57 -10.83 24.66
N GLU A 143 -12.61 -11.47 24.10
CA GLU A 143 -12.74 -11.63 22.65
C GLU A 143 -12.86 -10.27 21.95
N SER A 144 -13.62 -9.34 22.54
CA SER A 144 -13.79 -7.99 21.99
C SER A 144 -12.49 -7.20 22.04
N PHE A 145 -11.75 -7.25 23.15
CA PHE A 145 -10.43 -6.61 23.24
C PHE A 145 -9.42 -7.23 22.29
N TYR A 146 -9.45 -8.55 22.10
CA TYR A 146 -8.61 -9.24 21.14
C TYR A 146 -8.89 -8.75 19.71
N TRP A 147 -10.14 -8.75 19.26
CA TRP A 147 -10.49 -8.32 17.91
C TRP A 147 -10.27 -6.82 17.69
N LEU A 148 -10.48 -6.00 18.71
CA LEU A 148 -10.15 -4.58 18.67
C LEU A 148 -8.64 -4.36 18.55
N ALA A 149 -7.83 -5.07 19.36
CA ALA A 149 -6.38 -5.02 19.24
C ALA A 149 -5.96 -5.45 17.83
N VAL A 150 -6.51 -6.55 17.32
CA VAL A 150 -6.25 -7.02 15.96
C VAL A 150 -6.56 -5.92 14.94
N LEU A 151 -7.75 -5.33 14.94
CA LEU A 151 -8.12 -4.23 14.03
C LEU A 151 -7.14 -3.05 14.10
N VAL A 152 -6.77 -2.60 15.29
CA VAL A 152 -5.84 -1.48 15.46
C VAL A 152 -4.42 -1.85 14.99
N THR A 153 -3.97 -3.09 15.24
CA THR A 153 -2.68 -3.56 14.72
C THR A 153 -2.68 -3.66 13.19
N PHE A 154 -3.83 -3.91 12.57
CA PHE A 154 -3.98 -3.94 11.13
C PHE A 154 -3.80 -2.53 10.53
N ALA A 155 -4.52 -1.54 11.04
CA ALA A 155 -4.38 -0.15 10.60
C ALA A 155 -2.97 0.42 10.87
N LEU A 156 -2.42 0.15 12.07
CA LEU A 156 -1.04 0.55 12.40
C LEU A 156 -0.03 -0.07 11.43
N GLY A 157 -0.19 -1.35 11.10
CA GLY A 157 0.75 -2.08 10.28
C GLY A 157 0.77 -1.62 8.82
N THR A 158 -0.38 -1.23 8.26
CA THR A 158 -0.47 -0.58 6.94
C THR A 158 0.21 0.78 6.98
N ALA A 159 -0.21 1.67 7.89
CA ALA A 159 0.38 3.01 8.01
C ALA A 159 1.90 3.00 8.23
N THR A 160 2.42 2.06 9.03
CA THR A 160 3.86 1.92 9.27
C THR A 160 4.59 1.33 8.06
N GLY A 161 3.93 0.43 7.30
CA GLY A 161 4.46 -0.12 6.05
C GLY A 161 4.68 0.99 5.03
N ASP A 162 3.63 1.77 4.76
CA ASP A 162 3.67 2.88 3.80
C ASP A 162 4.64 3.97 4.25
N TRP A 163 4.65 4.31 5.55
CA TRP A 163 5.60 5.26 6.09
C TRP A 163 7.06 4.79 5.95
N THR A 164 7.30 3.48 6.05
CA THR A 164 8.64 2.91 5.83
C THR A 164 9.06 3.10 4.37
N LEU A 165 8.15 2.91 3.41
CA LEU A 165 8.42 3.15 1.99
C LEU A 165 8.74 4.63 1.73
N GLU A 166 7.93 5.54 2.28
CA GLU A 166 8.11 6.99 2.15
C GLU A 166 9.47 7.45 2.74
N LEU A 167 9.81 6.97 3.94
CA LEU A 167 11.02 7.41 4.65
C LEU A 167 12.31 6.86 4.03
N THR A 168 12.28 5.61 3.56
CA THR A 168 13.48 4.91 3.07
C THR A 168 13.68 5.05 1.56
N GLY A 169 12.63 5.38 0.81
CA GLY A 169 12.63 5.32 -0.66
C GLY A 169 12.86 3.90 -1.21
N TRP A 170 12.71 2.88 -0.36
CA TRP A 170 12.93 1.49 -0.78
C TRP A 170 11.76 0.99 -1.61
N SER A 171 12.06 0.16 -2.61
CA SER A 171 11.01 -0.60 -3.30
C SER A 171 10.23 -1.49 -2.31
N PRO A 172 8.93 -1.74 -2.52
CA PRO A 172 8.13 -2.59 -1.64
C PRO A 172 8.78 -3.94 -1.29
N GLY A 173 9.44 -4.58 -2.26
CA GLY A 173 10.14 -5.84 -2.04
C GLY A 173 11.35 -5.75 -1.09
N ALA A 174 12.11 -4.66 -1.14
CA ALA A 174 13.25 -4.44 -0.23
C ALA A 174 12.77 -4.10 1.19
N SER A 175 11.67 -3.35 1.31
CA SER A 175 11.04 -3.00 2.59
C SER A 175 10.52 -4.20 3.37
N VAL A 176 10.38 -5.38 2.76
CA VAL A 176 10.09 -6.63 3.47
C VAL A 176 11.21 -7.05 4.43
N LEU A 177 12.47 -6.68 4.13
CA LEU A 177 13.64 -7.11 4.92
C LEU A 177 13.64 -6.52 6.33
N LEU A 178 13.14 -5.29 6.51
CA LEU A 178 13.08 -4.62 7.80
C LEU A 178 12.13 -5.33 8.79
N PRO A 179 10.83 -5.54 8.50
CA PRO A 179 9.94 -6.26 9.40
C PRO A 179 10.36 -7.72 9.55
N LEU A 180 10.89 -8.36 8.50
CA LEU A 180 11.42 -9.73 8.59
C LEU A 180 12.60 -9.83 9.56
N GLY A 181 13.54 -8.88 9.49
CA GLY A 181 14.70 -8.79 10.39
C GLY A 181 14.29 -8.55 11.84
N LEU A 182 13.32 -7.66 12.07
CA LEU A 182 12.76 -7.43 13.40
C LEU A 182 12.06 -8.67 13.96
N ILE A 183 11.28 -9.40 13.15
CA ILE A 183 10.66 -10.66 13.56
C ILE A 183 11.73 -11.69 13.94
N ALA A 184 12.81 -11.80 13.16
CA ALA A 184 13.92 -12.69 13.46
C ALA A 184 14.61 -12.31 14.79
N ALA A 185 14.85 -11.02 15.01
CA ALA A 185 15.43 -10.51 16.26
C ALA A 185 14.52 -10.80 17.47
N ILE A 186 13.21 -10.58 17.36
CA ILE A 186 12.23 -10.90 18.42
C ILE A 186 12.19 -12.40 18.69
N THR A 187 12.27 -13.22 17.64
CA THR A 187 12.32 -14.68 17.76
C THR A 187 13.59 -15.13 18.48
N ALA A 188 14.73 -14.50 18.20
CA ALA A 188 15.97 -14.75 18.92
C ALA A 188 15.85 -14.32 20.39
N LEU A 189 15.38 -13.10 20.68
CA LEU A 189 15.17 -12.60 22.05
C LEU A 189 14.23 -13.49 22.86
N TRP A 190 13.17 -14.02 22.23
CA TRP A 190 12.30 -15.00 22.84
C TRP A 190 13.04 -16.30 23.22
N LYS A 191 13.91 -16.82 22.34
CA LYS A 191 14.76 -17.98 22.66
C LYS A 191 15.72 -17.71 23.83
N PHE A 192 16.15 -16.46 24.02
CA PHE A 192 17.01 -16.03 25.13
C PHE A 192 16.23 -15.64 26.41
N GLY A 193 14.92 -15.91 26.48
CA GLY A 193 14.14 -15.77 27.71
C GLY A 193 13.27 -14.50 27.81
N ALA A 194 13.07 -13.77 26.70
CA ALA A 194 12.11 -12.66 26.68
C ALA A 194 10.66 -13.14 26.89
N ASN A 195 9.80 -12.24 27.40
CA ASN A 195 8.41 -12.54 27.72
C ASN A 195 7.65 -13.09 26.49
N PRO A 196 7.14 -14.34 26.53
CA PRO A 196 6.49 -14.97 25.37
C PRO A 196 5.28 -14.21 24.84
N VAL A 197 4.53 -13.53 25.71
CA VAL A 197 3.33 -12.77 25.32
C VAL A 197 3.72 -11.51 24.57
N LEU A 198 4.73 -10.78 25.06
CA LEU A 198 5.22 -9.57 24.37
C LEU A 198 5.88 -9.93 23.04
N SER A 199 6.72 -10.96 23.01
CA SER A 199 7.34 -11.43 21.77
C SER A 199 6.30 -11.87 20.74
N PHE A 200 5.22 -12.53 21.19
CA PHE A 200 4.10 -12.87 20.32
C PHE A 200 3.45 -11.62 19.71
N TRP A 201 3.08 -10.64 20.54
CA TRP A 201 2.38 -9.44 20.05
C TRP A 201 3.26 -8.61 19.13
N LEU A 202 4.55 -8.46 19.45
CA LEU A 202 5.48 -7.74 18.58
C LEU A 202 5.66 -8.45 17.23
N ALA A 203 5.86 -9.78 17.22
CA ALA A 203 5.92 -10.54 15.99
C ALA A 203 4.58 -10.47 15.22
N TYR A 204 3.46 -10.52 15.94
CA TYR A 204 2.12 -10.40 15.37
C TYR A 204 1.93 -9.04 14.69
N ILE A 205 2.34 -7.95 15.31
CA ILE A 205 2.24 -6.61 14.73
C ILE A 205 3.10 -6.53 13.47
N LEU A 206 4.35 -6.98 13.53
CA LEU A 206 5.31 -6.86 12.43
C LEU A 206 4.99 -7.73 11.20
N THR A 207 4.22 -8.81 11.37
CA THR A 207 3.75 -9.57 10.19
C THR A 207 2.78 -8.79 9.31
N ARG A 208 2.21 -7.67 9.77
CA ARG A 208 1.34 -6.82 8.95
C ARG A 208 2.12 -5.97 7.95
N PRO A 209 3.08 -5.11 8.35
CA PRO A 209 3.90 -4.37 7.39
C PRO A 209 4.65 -5.32 6.45
N LEU A 210 5.05 -6.51 6.93
CA LEU A 210 5.60 -7.55 6.06
C LEU A 210 4.61 -7.97 4.97
N GLY A 211 3.35 -8.22 5.32
CA GLY A 211 2.33 -8.65 4.36
C GLY A 211 1.87 -7.55 3.40
N ALA A 212 1.78 -6.30 3.88
CA ALA A 212 1.47 -5.12 3.07
C ALA A 212 2.56 -4.89 2.01
N ASN A 213 3.83 -4.81 2.44
CA ASN A 213 4.97 -4.66 1.53
C ASN A 213 5.06 -5.78 0.48
N ILE A 214 4.71 -7.03 0.84
CA ILE A 214 4.60 -8.13 -0.13
C ILE A 214 3.42 -7.94 -1.08
N GLY A 215 2.27 -7.48 -0.58
CA GLY A 215 1.08 -7.17 -1.37
C GLY A 215 1.37 -6.10 -2.41
N ASP A 216 1.96 -4.99 -2.01
CA ASP A 216 2.32 -3.88 -2.90
C ASP A 216 3.37 -4.31 -3.91
N TRP A 217 4.32 -5.16 -3.49
CA TRP A 217 5.29 -5.76 -4.40
C TRP A 217 4.61 -6.68 -5.43
N LEU A 218 3.58 -7.44 -5.06
CA LEU A 218 2.84 -8.28 -6.02
C LEU A 218 1.92 -7.45 -6.93
N ALA A 219 1.38 -6.34 -6.42
CA ALA A 219 0.50 -5.44 -7.15
C ALA A 219 1.27 -4.51 -8.12
N SER A 220 2.53 -4.21 -7.83
CA SER A 220 3.38 -3.34 -8.64
C SER A 220 3.70 -3.96 -10.02
N PRO A 221 3.63 -3.19 -11.12
CA PRO A 221 4.09 -3.64 -12.43
C PRO A 221 5.58 -4.04 -12.37
N LYS A 222 5.92 -5.24 -12.84
CA LYS A 222 7.31 -5.77 -12.83
C LYS A 222 8.32 -4.85 -13.54
N VAL A 223 7.84 -3.98 -14.43
CA VAL A 223 8.64 -2.97 -15.13
C VAL A 223 9.07 -1.83 -14.19
N ALA A 224 8.19 -1.37 -13.30
CA ALA A 224 8.51 -0.36 -12.28
C ALA A 224 9.52 -0.89 -11.25
N GLN A 225 9.51 -2.19 -10.98
CA GLN A 225 10.45 -2.85 -10.07
C GLN A 225 11.86 -2.94 -10.64
N LEU A 226 12.00 -3.25 -11.93
CA LEU A 226 13.29 -3.26 -12.60
C LEU A 226 13.90 -1.85 -12.67
N TRP A 227 13.08 -0.82 -12.84
CA TRP A 227 13.49 0.58 -12.80
C TRP A 227 13.89 1.03 -11.38
N ALA A 228 13.08 0.71 -10.36
CA ALA A 228 13.40 1.01 -8.95
C ALA A 228 14.64 0.28 -8.43
N HIS A 229 14.90 -0.95 -8.90
CA HIS A 229 16.12 -1.71 -8.55
C HIS A 229 17.38 -1.22 -9.27
N SER A 230 17.25 -0.39 -10.32
CA SER A 230 18.38 0.20 -11.04
C SER A 230 18.69 1.64 -10.61
N GLN A 231 17.94 2.20 -9.66
CA GLN A 231 18.30 3.47 -9.03
C GLN A 231 19.25 3.26 -7.84
N PRO A 232 20.39 3.97 -7.78
CA PRO A 232 21.25 3.94 -6.61
C PRO A 232 20.54 4.62 -5.43
N HIS A 233 20.46 3.92 -4.29
CA HIS A 233 19.84 4.41 -3.08
C HIS A 233 20.65 5.59 -2.51
N VAL A 234 20.13 6.80 -2.64
CA VAL A 234 20.61 7.98 -1.92
C VAL A 234 19.49 8.40 -0.97
N GLY A 235 19.83 8.59 0.32
CA GLY A 235 18.92 9.14 1.33
C GLY A 235 18.36 10.52 0.93
N PRO A 236 17.45 11.11 1.73
CA PRO A 236 16.52 12.15 1.28
C PRO A 236 17.30 13.27 0.63
N ALA A 237 17.22 13.32 -0.70
CA ALA A 237 17.89 14.33 -1.50
C ALA A 237 17.04 15.60 -1.43
N PRO A 238 17.66 16.79 -1.41
CA PRO A 238 16.96 18.03 -1.66
C PRO A 238 16.18 17.89 -2.98
N GLU A 239 15.00 18.50 -3.07
CA GLU A 239 14.20 18.61 -4.28
C GLU A 239 14.98 19.34 -5.40
N GLU A 240 15.90 18.62 -6.04
CA GLU A 240 16.43 18.91 -7.36
C GLU A 240 16.19 17.66 -8.19
N ASP A 241 15.12 17.77 -8.97
CA ASP A 241 14.54 16.77 -9.87
C ASP A 241 15.51 16.44 -11.01
N ASN A 242 16.57 15.71 -10.69
CA ASN A 242 17.49 15.13 -11.66
C ASN A 242 17.01 13.73 -12.06
N THR A 243 15.76 13.61 -12.49
CA THR A 243 15.40 12.51 -13.40
C THR A 243 16.23 12.72 -14.67
N SER A 244 17.35 12.02 -14.75
CA SER A 244 18.06 11.79 -16.01
C SER A 244 17.17 10.91 -16.87
N ALA A 245 16.12 11.49 -17.45
CA ALA A 245 15.40 10.90 -18.57
C ALA A 245 16.45 10.62 -19.65
N VAL A 246 16.35 9.46 -20.29
CA VAL A 246 17.16 9.15 -21.46
C VAL A 246 16.87 10.21 -22.50
N GLN A 247 17.75 11.22 -22.63
CA GLN A 247 17.59 12.30 -23.59
C GLN A 247 17.80 11.70 -24.98
N MET A 248 16.70 11.37 -25.65
CA MET A 248 16.74 10.90 -27.03
C MET A 248 16.99 12.08 -27.97
N ALA A 249 17.56 11.82 -29.14
CA ALA A 249 17.66 12.87 -30.16
C ALA A 249 16.24 13.25 -30.63
N PRO A 250 15.98 14.52 -30.97
CA PRO A 250 14.67 14.99 -31.42
C PRO A 250 14.05 14.08 -32.49
N GLY A 251 12.78 13.70 -32.30
CA GLY A 251 12.03 12.85 -33.21
C GLY A 251 12.35 11.35 -33.14
N GLN A 252 13.34 10.91 -32.34
CA GLN A 252 13.63 9.49 -32.17
C GLN A 252 12.59 8.79 -31.28
N ALA A 253 12.08 9.49 -30.26
CA ALA A 253 11.16 8.91 -29.27
C ALA A 253 9.81 8.51 -29.89
N VAL A 254 9.37 9.21 -30.95
CA VAL A 254 8.09 8.94 -31.62
C VAL A 254 8.21 8.08 -32.88
N LYS A 255 9.42 7.62 -33.23
CA LYS A 255 9.69 6.98 -34.53
C LYS A 255 8.89 5.70 -34.77
N LYS A 256 8.56 4.97 -33.70
CA LYS A 256 7.77 3.72 -33.77
C LYS A 256 6.30 3.91 -33.44
N PHE A 257 5.88 5.14 -33.14
CA PHE A 257 4.48 5.44 -32.83
C PHE A 257 3.66 5.67 -34.11
N PRO A 258 2.34 5.40 -34.08
CA PRO A 258 1.46 5.70 -35.20
C PRO A 258 1.50 7.20 -35.54
N PRO A 259 1.73 7.58 -36.80
CA PRO A 259 1.84 8.99 -37.18
C PRO A 259 0.59 9.83 -36.87
N ALA A 260 -0.59 9.20 -36.88
CA ALA A 260 -1.85 9.86 -36.57
C ALA A 260 -1.96 10.27 -35.09
N GLU A 261 -1.50 9.40 -34.17
CA GLU A 261 -1.51 9.66 -32.73
C GLU A 261 -0.48 10.76 -32.38
N VAL A 262 0.73 10.66 -32.94
CA VAL A 262 1.76 11.72 -32.79
C VAL A 262 1.27 13.06 -33.34
N ALA A 263 0.56 13.08 -34.46
CA ALA A 263 -0.01 14.30 -35.02
C ALA A 263 -1.10 14.92 -34.14
N ALA A 264 -1.94 14.09 -33.50
CA ALA A 264 -2.95 14.55 -32.56
C ALA A 264 -2.32 15.19 -31.31
N LEU A 265 -1.31 14.55 -30.73
CA LEU A 265 -0.54 15.09 -29.59
C LEU A 265 0.13 16.42 -29.94
N LYS A 266 0.82 16.51 -31.09
CA LYS A 266 1.43 17.76 -31.57
C LYS A 266 0.42 18.87 -31.78
N THR A 267 -0.78 18.55 -32.26
CA THR A 267 -1.85 19.53 -32.49
C THR A 267 -2.32 20.14 -31.17
N LEU A 268 -2.51 19.32 -30.14
CA LEU A 268 -2.91 19.79 -28.80
C LEU A 268 -1.79 20.60 -28.12
N ALA A 269 -0.54 20.12 -28.19
CA ALA A 269 0.61 20.86 -27.68
C ALA A 269 0.80 22.22 -28.38
N SER A 270 0.64 22.27 -29.70
CA SER A 270 0.71 23.51 -30.49
C SER A 270 -0.44 24.47 -30.16
N THR A 271 -1.63 23.93 -29.90
CA THR A 271 -2.81 24.72 -29.49
C THR A 271 -2.56 25.34 -28.11
N SER A 272 -2.08 24.55 -27.15
CA SER A 272 -1.71 25.04 -25.82
C SER A 272 -0.65 26.14 -25.89
N LEU A 273 0.40 25.95 -26.71
CA LEU A 273 1.46 26.95 -26.90
C LEU A 273 0.94 28.24 -27.53
N LYS A 274 0.03 28.15 -28.51
CA LYS A 274 -0.60 29.31 -29.15
C LYS A 274 -1.45 30.09 -28.15
N ASP A 275 -2.24 29.38 -27.36
CA ASP A 275 -3.11 29.99 -26.35
C ASP A 275 -2.27 30.67 -25.25
N ALA A 276 -1.20 30.02 -24.78
CA ALA A 276 -0.27 30.58 -23.80
C ALA A 276 0.35 31.90 -24.31
N ARG A 277 0.84 31.92 -25.55
CA ARG A 277 1.41 33.13 -26.19
C ARG A 277 0.42 34.25 -26.41
N SER A 278 -0.87 33.92 -26.55
CA SER A 278 -1.94 34.90 -26.72
C SER A 278 -2.45 35.48 -25.39
N GLY A 279 -1.94 35.01 -24.25
CA GLY A 279 -2.45 35.36 -22.92
C GLY A 279 -3.78 34.67 -22.56
N ASN A 280 -4.20 33.66 -23.32
CA ASN A 280 -5.38 32.85 -23.05
C ASN A 280 -5.03 31.68 -22.13
N GLU A 281 -4.81 31.97 -20.85
CA GLU A 281 -4.39 30.98 -19.85
C GLU A 281 -5.39 29.82 -19.70
N THR A 282 -6.70 30.11 -19.73
CA THR A 282 -7.75 29.09 -19.64
C THR A 282 -7.75 28.16 -20.85
N GLY A 283 -7.54 28.70 -22.07
CA GLY A 283 -7.40 27.89 -23.28
C GLY A 283 -6.15 27.03 -23.26
N ALA A 284 -5.02 27.60 -22.83
CA ALA A 284 -3.74 26.90 -22.73
C ALA A 284 -3.82 25.71 -21.77
N HIS A 285 -4.41 25.92 -20.59
CA HIS A 285 -4.63 24.87 -19.60
C HIS A 285 -5.61 23.81 -20.10
N ALA A 286 -6.71 24.19 -20.76
CA ALA A 286 -7.67 23.24 -21.32
C ALA A 286 -7.05 22.37 -22.44
N ALA A 287 -6.18 22.94 -23.27
CA ALA A 287 -5.46 22.21 -24.31
C ALA A 287 -4.38 21.28 -23.72
N ALA A 288 -3.68 21.71 -22.65
CA ALA A 288 -2.72 20.88 -21.93
C ALA A 288 -3.41 19.70 -21.22
N GLN A 289 -4.58 19.91 -20.62
CA GLN A 289 -5.38 18.83 -20.03
C GLN A 289 -5.80 17.81 -21.09
N LYS A 290 -6.32 18.26 -22.23
CA LYS A 290 -6.70 17.34 -23.32
C LYS A 290 -5.50 16.56 -23.88
N LEU A 291 -4.33 17.18 -23.89
CA LEU A 291 -3.08 16.51 -24.28
C LEU A 291 -2.75 15.38 -23.30
N ARG A 292 -2.87 15.63 -21.98
CA ARG A 292 -2.72 14.59 -20.95
C ARG A 292 -3.74 13.48 -21.11
N ASP A 293 -5.02 13.82 -21.22
CA ASP A 293 -6.10 12.83 -21.34
C ASP A 293 -5.91 11.92 -22.56
N LEU A 294 -5.46 12.48 -23.69
CA LEU A 294 -5.16 11.71 -24.90
C LEU A 294 -3.92 10.81 -24.72
N TRP A 295 -2.86 11.33 -24.10
CA TRP A 295 -1.64 10.57 -23.82
C TRP A 295 -1.93 9.34 -22.94
N ASP A 296 -2.75 9.51 -21.91
CA ASP A 296 -3.16 8.43 -21.00
C ASP A 296 -4.07 7.42 -21.69
N ALA A 297 -5.00 7.88 -22.54
CA ALA A 297 -5.86 7.00 -23.32
C ALA A 297 -5.06 6.12 -24.30
N ASP A 298 -4.01 6.66 -24.90
CA ASP A 298 -3.15 5.97 -25.87
C ASP A 298 -2.02 5.16 -25.20
N GLN A 299 -1.89 5.17 -23.87
CA GLN A 299 -0.84 4.43 -23.17
C GLN A 299 -0.82 2.94 -23.55
N ALA A 300 -1.99 2.29 -23.58
CA ALA A 300 -2.09 0.86 -23.83
C ALA A 300 -1.71 0.47 -25.27
N SER A 301 -1.83 1.40 -26.24
CA SER A 301 -1.43 1.19 -27.63
C SER A 301 0.01 1.59 -27.91
N LEU A 302 0.50 2.68 -27.29
CA LEU A 302 1.82 3.26 -27.55
C LEU A 302 2.96 2.59 -26.78
N GLN A 303 2.74 2.28 -25.49
CA GLN A 303 3.78 1.75 -24.61
C GLN A 303 4.40 0.43 -25.12
N PRO A 304 3.63 -0.53 -25.67
CA PRO A 304 4.20 -1.77 -26.20
C PRO A 304 5.01 -1.61 -27.49
N LEU A 305 4.80 -0.52 -28.24
CA LEU A 305 5.48 -0.28 -29.53
C LEU A 305 6.92 0.20 -29.34
N ASP A 306 7.13 1.08 -28.36
CA ASP A 306 8.46 1.56 -27.99
C ASP A 306 8.50 2.04 -26.54
N GLN A 307 8.91 1.16 -25.65
CA GLN A 307 9.00 1.48 -24.22
C GLN A 307 9.99 2.62 -23.95
N THR A 308 11.12 2.67 -24.66
CA THR A 308 12.14 3.72 -24.47
C THR A 308 11.64 5.06 -24.98
N GLY A 309 11.02 5.07 -26.17
CA GLY A 309 10.39 6.26 -26.73
C GLY A 309 9.24 6.78 -25.86
N TRP A 310 8.41 5.87 -25.35
CA TRP A 310 7.29 6.21 -24.47
C TRP A 310 7.79 6.86 -23.18
N THR A 311 8.79 6.27 -22.52
CA THR A 311 9.36 6.82 -21.28
C THR A 311 10.00 8.20 -21.50
N SER A 312 10.60 8.45 -22.67
CA SER A 312 11.19 9.76 -23.02
C SER A 312 10.13 10.86 -23.17
N ILE A 313 9.02 10.55 -23.86
CA ILE A 313 7.91 11.50 -24.05
C ILE A 313 7.13 11.69 -22.75
N ASP A 314 6.91 10.62 -21.98
CA ASP A 314 6.22 10.65 -20.70
C ASP A 314 6.90 11.60 -19.71
N ALA A 315 8.23 11.50 -19.58
CA ALA A 315 9.01 12.41 -18.73
C ALA A 315 8.93 13.88 -19.18
N GLN A 316 8.73 14.16 -20.46
CA GLN A 316 8.54 15.53 -20.96
C GLN A 316 7.10 16.01 -20.78
N MET A 317 6.13 15.10 -20.91
CA MET A 317 4.74 15.36 -20.62
C MET A 317 4.59 15.77 -19.15
N ASP A 318 5.20 15.04 -18.23
CA ASP A 318 5.17 15.35 -16.79
C ASP A 318 5.79 16.72 -16.48
N LYS A 319 6.96 17.03 -17.06
CA LYS A 319 7.58 18.36 -16.92
C LYS A 319 6.66 19.47 -17.38
N MET A 320 6.00 19.28 -18.52
CA MET A 320 5.04 20.24 -19.06
C MET A 320 3.83 20.37 -18.13
N LEU A 321 3.20 19.28 -17.69
CA LEU A 321 2.01 19.32 -16.83
C LEU A 321 2.28 19.94 -15.46
N LYS A 322 3.48 19.73 -14.91
CA LYS A 322 3.96 20.40 -13.70
C LYS A 322 3.96 21.92 -13.84
N THR A 323 4.22 22.47 -15.03
CA THR A 323 4.14 23.93 -15.28
C THR A 323 2.71 24.45 -15.33
N PHE A 324 1.73 23.60 -15.64
CA PHE A 324 0.31 23.95 -15.66
C PHE A 324 -0.39 23.66 -14.33
N GLY A 325 0.25 22.96 -13.39
CA GLY A 325 -0.40 22.49 -12.16
C GLY A 325 -1.43 21.39 -12.41
N ILE A 326 -1.32 20.69 -13.55
CA ILE A 326 -2.18 19.56 -13.90
C ILE A 326 -1.58 18.31 -13.27
N ASP A 327 -2.39 17.55 -12.54
CA ASP A 327 -1.99 16.34 -11.78
C ASP A 327 -0.87 16.57 -10.75
N HIS A 328 -0.63 17.84 -10.40
CA HIS A 328 0.37 18.26 -9.43
C HIS A 328 -0.24 19.27 -8.47
N SER A 329 0.09 19.18 -7.17
CA SER A 329 -0.41 20.08 -6.13
C SER A 329 0.19 21.51 -6.19
N ASN A 330 1.09 21.76 -7.14
CA ASN A 330 1.80 23.03 -7.27
C ASN A 330 0.96 24.06 -8.04
N PRO A 331 1.04 25.36 -7.68
CA PRO A 331 0.40 26.41 -8.46
C PRO A 331 0.99 26.47 -9.88
N PRO A 332 0.20 26.90 -10.89
CA PRO A 332 0.69 27.09 -12.25
C PRO A 332 1.93 27.98 -12.27
N MET A 333 2.95 27.55 -13.01
CA MET A 333 4.19 28.30 -13.19
C MET A 333 4.01 29.46 -14.17
N SER A 334 5.05 30.29 -14.33
CA SER A 334 4.96 31.45 -15.23
C SER A 334 4.70 31.02 -16.70
N PRO A 335 4.00 31.84 -17.50
CA PRO A 335 3.76 31.55 -18.92
C PRO A 335 5.06 31.28 -19.70
N ALA A 336 6.16 31.96 -19.35
CA ALA A 336 7.47 31.74 -19.96
C ALA A 336 8.02 30.31 -19.71
N GLN A 337 7.75 29.73 -18.55
CA GLN A 337 8.13 28.35 -18.23
C GLN A 337 7.22 27.35 -18.95
N GLN A 338 5.91 27.60 -18.99
CA GLN A 338 4.96 26.78 -19.76
C GLN A 338 5.33 26.73 -21.24
N GLU A 339 5.63 27.88 -21.84
CA GLU A 339 6.09 27.97 -23.22
C GLU A 339 7.39 27.19 -23.45
N LYS A 340 8.35 27.29 -22.52
CA LYS A 340 9.64 26.58 -22.63
C LYS A 340 9.44 25.07 -22.69
N GLU A 341 8.65 24.50 -21.78
CA GLU A 341 8.43 23.05 -21.72
C GLU A 341 7.56 22.56 -22.89
N LEU A 342 6.56 23.35 -23.33
CA LEU A 342 5.78 23.02 -24.54
C LEU A 342 6.65 23.02 -25.82
N ASN A 343 7.59 23.95 -25.96
CA ASN A 343 8.52 23.96 -27.10
C ASN A 343 9.50 22.78 -27.03
N ALA A 344 9.94 22.39 -25.84
CA ALA A 344 10.80 21.21 -25.65
C ALA A 344 10.07 19.93 -26.07
N LEU A 345 8.84 19.74 -25.58
CA LEU A 345 7.99 18.61 -25.92
C LEU A 345 7.69 18.52 -27.44
N LEU A 346 7.38 19.66 -28.08
CA LEU A 346 7.16 19.70 -29.53
C LEU A 346 8.43 19.35 -30.32
N THR A 347 9.59 19.82 -29.86
CA THR A 347 10.87 19.54 -30.50
C THR A 347 11.20 18.05 -30.44
N ASP A 348 10.96 17.39 -29.31
CA ASP A 348 11.26 15.96 -29.18
C ASP A 348 10.28 15.06 -29.93
N MET A 349 9.04 15.51 -30.09
CA MET A 349 8.08 14.83 -30.96
C MET A 349 8.41 14.99 -32.47
N GLY A 350 9.31 15.90 -32.86
CA GLY A 350 9.83 16.04 -34.23
C GLY A 350 9.09 17.04 -35.11
#